data_AF-A0AAJ2SJ75-F1
#
_entry.id   AF-A0AAJ2SJ75-F1
#
_cell.length_a   1.000
_cell.length_b   1.000
_cell.length_c   1.000
_cell.angle_alpha   90.00
_cell.angle_beta   90.00
_cell.angle_gamma   90.00
#
_symmetry.space_group_name_H-M   'P 1'
#
loop_
_entity.id
_entity.type
_entity.pdbx_description
1 polymer ?
#
loop_
_entity_poly.entity_id
_entity_poly.type
_entity_poly.pdbx_seq_one_letter_code
_entity_poly.pdbx_strand_id
1 'polypeptide(L)'
;MKKNNKQRSLLSLVLMCLMVFTNCKMISQEPVKSDIVISKNAKWSEKMALTLMKRHERSYMIDDSKTPKWDYVHGLVLHAIEALNKVQPDPRYAAYVRDYVDTLVDKDGNIKTYELEKYNIDMVVAGRLLFDLYETTKDNRYLVALQTLKKQLEGQPRTNSGGFWHKKIYPNQMWLDGLYMGEPFYAQYTVTFENGKNLDDVAKQFEQIQLHATDPKTGLLYHGWDESKAMPWADKVTGNSPNFWSRALGWYAMALVDALDYFPKDHPKQKELVGYLNNVAAALAKYQDKSGLWYQVTDKMGKEGNYLEASSSSMFAYAFAKGANKGYLPSKYKKLANKAFDGLTKQLIKVDADGTITLTQACQVAGLGGDPYRDGSYEYYVNERKKDNDPKATGPFILAALELNR
;
A
#
# COMPACT_ATOMS: atom_id res chain seq x y z
N MET A 1 95.18 25.25 -13.92
CA MET A 1 95.59 24.59 -15.19
C MET A 1 94.60 23.48 -15.51
N LYS A 2 94.09 23.47 -16.77
CA LYS A 2 93.46 22.36 -17.53
C LYS A 2 92.12 21.82 -17.00
N LYS A 3 90.99 22.13 -17.66
CA LYS A 3 90.38 21.56 -18.90
C LYS A 3 89.36 20.46 -18.55
N ASN A 4 88.06 20.69 -18.83
CA ASN A 4 87.25 20.12 -19.95
C ASN A 4 86.87 18.63 -19.74
N ASN A 5 85.71 18.08 -20.10
CA ASN A 5 84.46 18.52 -20.74
C ASN A 5 83.56 17.25 -20.82
N LYS A 6 82.22 17.40 -20.82
CA LYS A 6 81.21 16.50 -21.47
C LYS A 6 81.08 15.06 -20.91
N GLN A 7 79.92 14.38 -20.87
CA GLN A 7 78.69 14.47 -21.65
C GLN A 7 77.60 13.60 -20.97
N ARG A 8 76.35 14.07 -21.00
CA ARG A 8 75.07 13.30 -21.14
C ARG A 8 74.81 12.07 -20.24
N SER A 9 73.77 12.17 -19.41
CA SER A 9 72.54 11.38 -19.62
C SER A 9 71.43 11.88 -18.71
N LEU A 10 70.33 12.33 -19.32
CA LEU A 10 69.03 12.51 -18.67
C LEU A 10 68.52 11.10 -18.34
N LEU A 11 68.37 10.75 -17.05
CA LEU A 11 67.50 9.64 -16.66
C LEU A 11 66.30 10.21 -15.92
N SER A 12 65.20 10.24 -16.66
CA SER A 12 63.85 10.48 -16.18
C SER A 12 63.48 9.46 -15.11
N LEU A 13 63.21 9.93 -13.90
CA LEU A 13 62.59 9.12 -12.85
C LEU A 13 61.09 9.01 -13.18
N VAL A 14 60.68 7.99 -13.94
CA VAL A 14 59.27 7.66 -14.13
C VAL A 14 58.82 6.85 -12.91
N LEU A 15 58.18 7.53 -11.97
CA LEU A 15 57.45 6.89 -10.88
C LEU A 15 56.19 6.26 -11.48
N MET A 16 56.23 4.95 -11.72
CA MET A 16 55.08 4.19 -12.21
C MET A 16 54.12 3.96 -11.03
N CYS A 17 53.21 4.91 -10.80
CA CYS A 17 52.04 4.69 -9.95
C CYS A 17 51.14 3.65 -10.62
N LEU A 18 51.22 2.40 -10.18
CA LEU A 18 50.22 1.37 -10.42
C LEU A 18 48.92 1.79 -9.73
N MET A 19 48.05 2.52 -10.44
CA MET A 19 46.64 2.59 -10.10
C MET A 19 46.05 1.21 -10.36
N VAL A 20 45.83 0.45 -9.29
CA VAL A 20 44.95 -0.71 -9.31
C VAL A 20 43.53 -0.15 -9.46
N PHE A 21 43.07 -0.02 -10.71
CA PHE A 21 41.65 0.10 -10.99
C PHE A 21 41.01 -1.23 -10.61
N THR A 22 40.50 -1.33 -9.39
CA THR A 22 39.49 -2.35 -9.05
C THR A 22 38.28 -2.06 -9.91
N ASN A 23 38.23 -2.75 -11.03
CA ASN A 23 37.12 -2.77 -11.96
C ASN A 23 35.96 -3.46 -11.23
N CYS A 24 35.20 -2.69 -10.44
CA CYS A 24 33.92 -3.14 -9.91
C CYS A 24 32.98 -3.24 -11.12
N LYS A 25 33.07 -4.36 -11.84
CA LYS A 25 31.99 -4.80 -12.69
C LYS A 25 30.75 -4.83 -11.80
N MET A 26 29.79 -3.98 -12.11
CA MET A 26 28.40 -4.26 -11.77
C MET A 26 28.10 -5.65 -12.31
N ILE A 27 28.20 -6.65 -11.44
CA ILE A 27 27.62 -7.95 -11.70
C ILE A 27 26.12 -7.66 -11.73
N SER A 28 25.52 -7.64 -12.92
CA SER A 28 24.09 -7.88 -13.00
C SER A 28 23.88 -9.22 -12.31
N GLN A 29 23.26 -9.21 -11.12
CA GLN A 29 22.81 -10.44 -10.52
C GLN A 29 21.81 -11.04 -11.52
N GLU A 30 22.25 -12.07 -12.25
CA GLU A 30 21.30 -12.98 -12.88
C GLU A 30 20.33 -13.42 -11.78
N PRO A 31 19.01 -13.46 -12.07
CA PRO A 31 18.07 -13.93 -11.08
C PRO A 31 18.46 -15.37 -10.75
N VAL A 32 19.01 -15.56 -9.54
CA VAL A 32 19.16 -16.89 -8.98
C VAL A 32 17.74 -17.43 -8.95
N LYS A 33 17.44 -18.39 -9.83
CA LYS A 33 16.26 -19.25 -9.68
C LYS A 33 16.44 -19.99 -8.36
N SER A 34 16.12 -19.33 -7.26
CA SER A 34 16.03 -19.99 -5.97
C SER A 34 14.79 -20.85 -6.07
N ASP A 35 14.94 -22.17 -5.97
CA ASP A 35 13.81 -23.06 -5.77
C ASP A 35 13.14 -22.66 -4.45
N ILE A 36 12.11 -21.80 -4.54
CA ILE A 36 11.37 -21.34 -3.36
C ILE A 36 10.58 -22.54 -2.83
N VAL A 37 11.11 -23.13 -1.75
CA VAL A 37 10.44 -24.19 -0.99
C VAL A 37 9.58 -23.55 0.10
N ILE A 38 8.30 -23.89 0.12
CA ILE A 38 7.34 -23.40 1.12
C ILE A 38 7.10 -24.50 2.14
N SER A 39 7.59 -24.31 3.36
CA SER A 39 7.41 -25.28 4.45
C SER A 39 5.92 -25.48 4.77
N LYS A 40 5.53 -26.74 5.04
CA LYS A 40 4.18 -27.04 5.55
C LYS A 40 3.88 -26.31 6.86
N ASN A 41 4.89 -26.10 7.70
CA ASN A 41 4.79 -25.45 9.01
C ASN A 41 5.06 -23.93 8.97
N ALA A 42 5.31 -23.35 7.79
CA ALA A 42 5.48 -21.90 7.66
C ALA A 42 4.23 -21.17 8.14
N LYS A 43 4.41 -19.97 8.69
CA LYS A 43 3.31 -19.07 9.01
C LYS A 43 2.57 -18.64 7.74
N TRP A 44 1.31 -18.27 7.85
CA TRP A 44 0.50 -17.82 6.72
C TRP A 44 1.07 -16.57 6.04
N SER A 45 1.66 -15.65 6.80
CA SER A 45 2.38 -14.49 6.25
C SER A 45 3.51 -14.91 5.31
N GLU A 46 4.35 -15.84 5.74
CA GLU A 46 5.46 -16.41 4.98
C GLU A 46 4.96 -17.23 3.79
N LYS A 47 3.94 -18.09 3.97
CA LYS A 47 3.37 -18.88 2.86
C LYS A 47 2.87 -18.00 1.73
N MET A 48 2.16 -16.90 2.04
CA MET A 48 1.66 -16.00 1.02
C MET A 48 2.80 -15.26 0.32
N ALA A 49 3.74 -14.66 1.08
CA ALA A 49 4.88 -13.95 0.52
C ALA A 49 5.72 -14.84 -0.41
N LEU A 50 6.10 -16.03 0.06
CA LEU A 50 6.85 -17.00 -0.74
C LEU A 50 6.05 -17.51 -1.95
N THR A 51 4.73 -17.67 -1.83
CA THR A 51 3.89 -18.02 -2.99
C THR A 51 3.95 -16.95 -4.06
N LEU A 52 3.81 -15.68 -3.68
CA LEU A 52 3.87 -14.56 -4.62
C LEU A 52 5.23 -14.48 -5.30
N MET A 53 6.33 -14.59 -4.55
CA MET A 53 7.69 -14.60 -5.10
C MET A 53 7.96 -15.82 -5.99
N LYS A 54 7.34 -16.97 -5.70
CA LYS A 54 7.45 -18.17 -6.56
C LYS A 54 6.67 -18.03 -7.87
N ARG A 55 5.49 -17.38 -7.84
CA ARG A 55 4.64 -17.16 -9.02
C ARG A 55 5.12 -15.99 -9.88
N HIS A 56 5.82 -15.03 -9.28
CA HIS A 56 6.30 -13.82 -9.92
C HIS A 56 7.82 -13.73 -9.72
N GLU A 57 8.61 -14.18 -10.69
CA GLU A 57 10.07 -14.22 -10.60
C GLU A 57 10.67 -12.83 -10.32
N ARG A 58 10.07 -11.79 -10.90
CA ARG A 58 10.42 -10.40 -10.64
C ARG A 58 9.28 -9.70 -9.94
N SER A 59 9.63 -8.85 -8.99
CA SER A 59 8.68 -8.09 -8.18
C SER A 59 7.69 -7.26 -8.99
N TYR A 60 8.13 -6.68 -10.11
CA TYR A 60 7.24 -5.94 -11.01
C TYR A 60 6.19 -6.83 -11.70
N MET A 61 6.34 -8.16 -11.72
CA MET A 61 5.38 -9.09 -12.31
C MET A 61 4.18 -9.38 -11.41
N ILE A 62 4.16 -8.87 -10.17
CA ILE A 62 2.95 -8.87 -9.34
C ILE A 62 1.78 -8.30 -10.15
N ASP A 63 0.59 -8.84 -9.91
CA ASP A 63 -0.63 -8.58 -10.67
C ASP A 63 -0.59 -9.07 -12.14
N ASP A 64 0.29 -10.03 -12.43
CA ASP A 64 0.54 -10.59 -13.77
C ASP A 64 1.11 -9.58 -14.78
N SER A 65 1.67 -8.47 -14.29
CA SER A 65 2.21 -7.41 -15.14
C SER A 65 3.33 -7.94 -16.04
N LYS A 66 3.27 -7.59 -17.33
CA LYS A 66 4.27 -8.00 -18.32
C LYS A 66 5.41 -7.01 -18.46
N THR A 67 5.20 -5.77 -18.02
CA THR A 67 6.19 -4.69 -18.07
C THR A 67 6.31 -4.02 -16.70
N PRO A 68 7.48 -3.47 -16.35
CA PRO A 68 7.61 -2.71 -15.13
C PRO A 68 6.69 -1.48 -15.13
N LYS A 69 5.97 -1.28 -14.02
CA LYS A 69 5.08 -0.13 -13.82
C LYS A 69 5.08 0.29 -12.35
N TRP A 70 5.11 1.59 -12.12
CA TRP A 70 4.89 2.20 -10.81
C TRP A 70 3.40 2.19 -10.48
N ASP A 71 2.99 1.33 -9.54
CA ASP A 71 1.59 1.05 -9.25
C ASP A 71 1.37 0.72 -7.76
N TYR A 72 0.21 1.07 -7.24
CA TYR A 72 -0.15 0.91 -5.83
C TYR A 72 -0.24 -0.56 -5.43
N VAL A 73 -0.64 -1.44 -6.35
CA VAL A 73 -0.79 -2.88 -6.06
C VAL A 73 0.57 -3.52 -5.74
N HIS A 74 1.64 -3.11 -6.42
CA HIS A 74 3.01 -3.52 -6.12
C HIS A 74 3.46 -2.92 -4.79
N GLY A 75 3.26 -1.61 -4.61
CA GLY A 75 3.59 -0.91 -3.37
C GLY A 75 3.00 -1.57 -2.13
N LEU A 76 1.72 -1.93 -2.18
CA LEU A 76 0.99 -2.61 -1.11
C LEU A 76 1.61 -3.97 -0.76
N VAL A 77 1.79 -4.85 -1.75
CA VAL A 77 2.30 -6.22 -1.51
C VAL A 77 3.75 -6.17 -1.03
N LEU A 78 4.58 -5.35 -1.66
CA LEU A 78 5.98 -5.23 -1.32
C LEU A 78 6.17 -4.58 0.05
N HIS A 79 5.29 -3.66 0.45
CA HIS A 79 5.28 -3.11 1.81
C HIS A 79 4.93 -4.20 2.84
N ALA A 80 4.00 -5.10 2.51
CA ALA A 80 3.70 -6.25 3.37
C ALA A 80 4.88 -7.23 3.49
N ILE A 81 5.62 -7.47 2.40
CA ILE A 81 6.83 -8.30 2.39
C ILE A 81 7.98 -7.62 3.17
N GLU A 82 8.13 -6.30 3.06
CA GLU A 82 9.07 -5.52 3.86
C GLU A 82 8.74 -5.61 5.36
N ALA A 83 7.45 -5.48 5.72
CA ALA A 83 6.99 -5.66 7.09
C ALA A 83 7.26 -7.09 7.62
N LEU A 84 7.07 -8.12 6.78
CA LEU A 84 7.45 -9.49 7.12
C LEU A 84 8.96 -9.60 7.35
N ASN A 85 9.78 -9.02 6.47
CA ASN A 85 11.24 -9.05 6.59
C ASN A 85 11.75 -8.38 7.87
N LYS A 86 11.06 -7.35 8.38
CA LYS A 86 11.40 -6.73 9.68
C LYS A 86 11.22 -7.67 10.87
N VAL A 87 10.25 -8.58 10.80
CA VAL A 87 9.91 -9.53 11.88
C VAL A 87 10.66 -10.86 11.72
N GLN A 88 10.80 -11.32 10.49
CA GLN A 88 11.45 -12.57 10.12
C GLN A 88 12.41 -12.29 8.94
N PRO A 89 13.63 -11.81 9.22
CA PRO A 89 14.58 -11.44 8.19
C PRO A 89 14.93 -12.59 7.26
N ASP A 90 14.77 -12.35 5.97
CA ASP A 90 15.23 -13.22 4.90
C ASP A 90 15.78 -12.34 3.76
N PRO A 91 17.05 -12.53 3.36
CA PRO A 91 17.66 -11.70 2.31
C PRO A 91 16.87 -11.74 0.99
N ARG A 92 16.09 -12.80 0.73
CA ARG A 92 15.24 -12.89 -0.45
C ARG A 92 14.11 -11.87 -0.43
N TYR A 93 13.51 -11.56 0.72
CA TYR A 93 12.46 -10.55 0.83
C TYR A 93 13.02 -9.15 0.55
N ALA A 94 14.13 -8.79 1.18
CA ALA A 94 14.78 -7.49 0.97
C ALA A 94 15.24 -7.33 -0.49
N ALA A 95 15.82 -8.37 -1.09
CA ALA A 95 16.21 -8.35 -2.49
C ALA A 95 15.00 -8.19 -3.43
N TYR A 96 13.89 -8.86 -3.15
CA TYR A 96 12.68 -8.79 -3.96
C TYR A 96 11.99 -7.43 -3.88
N VAL A 97 11.97 -6.78 -2.71
CA VAL A 97 11.48 -5.39 -2.56
C VAL A 97 12.39 -4.41 -3.31
N ARG A 98 13.72 -4.54 -3.12
CA ARG A 98 14.69 -3.67 -3.79
C ARG A 98 14.66 -3.82 -5.31
N ASP A 99 14.46 -5.03 -5.84
CA ASP A 99 14.32 -5.30 -7.27
C ASP A 99 13.26 -4.42 -7.94
N TYR A 100 12.12 -4.22 -7.28
CA TYR A 100 11.05 -3.37 -7.81
C TYR A 100 11.49 -1.92 -7.93
N VAL A 101 12.04 -1.39 -6.83
CA VAL A 101 12.46 0.00 -6.74
C VAL A 101 13.60 0.27 -7.71
N ASP A 102 14.64 -0.57 -7.75
CA ASP A 102 15.78 -0.42 -8.66
C ASP A 102 15.39 -0.55 -10.14
N THR A 103 14.32 -1.30 -10.44
CA THR A 103 13.80 -1.40 -11.81
C THR A 103 13.14 -0.09 -12.27
N LEU A 104 12.48 0.63 -11.34
CA LEU A 104 11.62 1.78 -11.64
C LEU A 104 12.22 3.14 -11.28
N VAL A 105 13.15 3.21 -10.34
CA VAL A 105 13.83 4.45 -9.93
C VAL A 105 15.23 4.46 -10.54
N ASP A 106 15.45 5.38 -11.48
CA ASP A 106 16.75 5.49 -12.14
C ASP A 106 17.83 6.12 -11.23
N LYS A 107 19.05 6.22 -11.76
CA LYS A 107 20.21 6.76 -11.02
C LYS A 107 20.05 8.21 -10.56
N ASP A 108 19.17 8.97 -11.22
CA ASP A 108 18.92 10.38 -10.93
C ASP A 108 17.68 10.55 -10.02
N GLY A 109 17.01 9.45 -9.65
CA GLY A 109 15.82 9.44 -8.81
C GLY A 109 14.50 9.62 -9.57
N ASN A 110 14.52 9.59 -10.91
CA ASN A 110 13.28 9.65 -11.68
C ASN A 110 12.54 8.31 -11.58
N ILE A 111 11.23 8.39 -11.34
CA ILE A 111 10.34 7.23 -11.26
C ILE A 111 9.78 6.95 -12.66
N LYS A 112 10.14 5.83 -13.27
CA LYS A 112 9.60 5.39 -14.56
C LYS A 112 8.09 5.20 -14.46
N THR A 113 7.36 5.56 -15.52
CA THR A 113 5.89 5.46 -15.65
C THR A 113 5.07 6.32 -14.67
N TYR A 114 5.73 7.10 -13.81
CA TYR A 114 5.09 8.07 -12.94
C TYR A 114 4.88 9.39 -13.69
N GLU A 115 3.71 10.01 -13.50
CA GLU A 115 3.30 11.24 -14.20
C GLU A 115 2.64 12.20 -13.21
N LEU A 116 3.41 13.19 -12.73
CA LEU A 116 2.98 14.18 -11.74
C LEU A 116 1.69 14.92 -12.17
N GLU A 117 1.59 15.24 -13.45
CA GLU A 117 0.54 16.04 -14.06
C GLU A 117 -0.84 15.37 -14.02
N LYS A 118 -0.87 14.05 -13.79
CA LYS A 118 -2.10 13.29 -13.58
C LYS A 118 -2.68 13.50 -12.18
N TYR A 119 -1.87 13.95 -11.22
CA TYR A 119 -2.21 14.05 -9.80
C TYR A 119 -3.04 12.84 -9.34
N ASN A 120 -2.54 11.64 -9.66
CA ASN A 120 -3.20 10.39 -9.34
C ASN A 120 -2.71 9.93 -7.96
N ILE A 121 -3.56 9.98 -6.94
CA ILE A 121 -3.14 9.67 -5.57
C ILE A 121 -2.69 8.20 -5.43
N ASP A 122 -3.18 7.29 -6.28
CA ASP A 122 -2.76 5.89 -6.31
C ASP A 122 -1.24 5.73 -6.54
N MET A 123 -0.61 6.69 -7.23
CA MET A 123 0.82 6.62 -7.51
C MET A 123 1.71 6.93 -6.30
N VAL A 124 1.13 7.31 -5.15
CA VAL A 124 1.91 7.76 -3.98
C VAL A 124 2.34 6.60 -3.09
N VAL A 125 1.47 5.61 -2.86
CA VAL A 125 1.68 4.57 -1.83
C VAL A 125 2.92 3.71 -2.04
N ALA A 126 3.33 3.47 -3.30
CA ALA A 126 4.54 2.73 -3.61
C ALA A 126 5.82 3.46 -3.12
N GLY A 127 5.72 4.78 -2.86
CA GLY A 127 6.78 5.57 -2.24
C GLY A 127 7.12 5.11 -0.82
N ARG A 128 6.23 4.37 -0.15
CA ARG A 128 6.50 3.82 1.19
C ARG A 128 7.72 2.88 1.21
N LEU A 129 8.01 2.21 0.10
CA LEU A 129 9.18 1.32 -0.05
C LEU A 129 10.51 2.08 -0.03
N LEU A 130 10.49 3.38 -0.30
CA LEU A 130 11.71 4.19 -0.45
C LEU A 130 12.28 4.62 0.90
N PHE A 131 11.48 4.66 1.98
CA PHE A 131 11.93 5.13 3.28
C PHE A 131 13.02 4.24 3.86
N ASP A 132 12.77 2.94 3.99
CA ASP A 132 13.75 1.99 4.52
C ASP A 132 14.98 1.87 3.63
N LEU A 133 14.77 1.88 2.31
CA LEU A 133 15.87 1.85 1.34
C LEU A 133 16.77 3.09 1.53
N TYR A 134 16.20 4.29 1.61
CA TYR A 134 16.97 5.50 1.89
C TYR A 134 17.63 5.46 3.28
N GLU A 135 16.89 5.04 4.31
CA GLU A 135 17.38 4.92 5.69
C GLU A 135 18.66 4.08 5.76
N THR A 136 18.64 2.93 5.07
CA THR A 136 19.70 1.92 5.15
C THR A 136 20.86 2.16 4.19
N THR A 137 20.62 2.67 2.98
CA THR A 137 21.68 2.85 1.98
C THR A 137 22.22 4.28 1.92
N LYS A 138 21.43 5.26 2.37
CA LYS A 138 21.64 6.70 2.15
C LYS A 138 21.86 7.07 0.67
N ASP A 139 21.30 6.25 -0.24
CA ASP A 139 21.35 6.50 -1.67
C ASP A 139 20.37 7.61 -2.06
N ASN A 140 20.89 8.75 -2.53
CA ASN A 140 20.13 9.96 -2.78
C ASN A 140 19.02 9.79 -3.84
N ARG A 141 19.11 8.80 -4.74
CA ARG A 141 18.03 8.59 -5.73
C ARG A 141 16.69 8.26 -5.08
N TYR A 142 16.70 7.56 -3.94
CA TYR A 142 15.47 7.27 -3.19
C TYR A 142 14.90 8.52 -2.52
N LEU A 143 15.76 9.41 -2.01
CA LEU A 143 15.32 10.69 -1.45
C LEU A 143 14.69 11.60 -2.52
N VAL A 144 15.29 11.66 -3.72
CA VAL A 144 14.73 12.43 -4.84
C VAL A 144 13.35 11.90 -5.25
N ALA A 145 13.19 10.57 -5.31
CA ALA A 145 11.90 9.95 -5.57
C ALA A 145 10.86 10.26 -4.47
N LEU A 146 11.24 10.18 -3.19
CA LEU A 146 10.39 10.58 -2.04
C LEU A 146 9.93 12.04 -2.16
N GLN A 147 10.86 12.95 -2.44
CA GLN A 147 10.58 14.38 -2.61
C GLN A 147 9.64 14.65 -3.79
N THR A 148 9.78 13.88 -4.89
CA THR A 148 8.89 13.98 -6.05
C THR A 148 7.45 13.61 -5.69
N LEU A 149 7.25 12.53 -4.94
CA LEU A 149 5.92 12.11 -4.48
C LEU A 149 5.34 13.08 -3.45
N LYS A 150 6.17 13.64 -2.55
CA LYS A 150 5.75 14.72 -1.64
C LYS A 150 5.28 15.96 -2.40
N LYS A 151 6.01 16.37 -3.45
CA LYS A 151 5.64 17.50 -4.31
C LYS A 151 4.29 17.30 -4.99
N GLN A 152 3.93 16.05 -5.34
CA GLN A 152 2.57 15.76 -5.80
C GLN A 152 1.53 16.13 -4.77
N LEU A 153 1.70 15.72 -3.51
CA LEU A 153 0.73 16.00 -2.44
C LEU A 153 0.59 17.50 -2.15
N GLU A 154 1.67 18.27 -2.30
CA GLU A 154 1.62 19.74 -2.21
C GLU A 154 0.78 20.37 -3.33
N GLY A 155 0.87 19.83 -4.55
CA GLY A 155 0.13 20.31 -5.71
C GLY A 155 -1.20 19.58 -5.98
N GLN A 156 -1.53 18.56 -5.19
CA GLN A 156 -2.70 17.70 -5.40
C GLN A 156 -3.96 18.59 -5.34
N PRO A 157 -4.81 18.62 -6.39
CA PRO A 157 -6.04 19.39 -6.39
C PRO A 157 -6.93 18.99 -5.21
N ARG A 158 -7.67 19.97 -4.67
CA ARG A 158 -8.50 19.78 -3.48
C ARG A 158 -9.93 20.20 -3.73
N THR A 159 -10.85 19.57 -3.00
CA THR A 159 -12.22 20.06 -2.81
C THR A 159 -12.16 21.44 -2.14
N ASN A 160 -13.24 22.21 -2.21
CA ASN A 160 -13.35 23.49 -1.50
C ASN A 160 -13.20 23.31 0.01
N SER A 161 -13.59 22.15 0.55
CA SER A 161 -13.41 21.80 1.97
C SER A 161 -11.99 21.28 2.32
N GLY A 162 -11.08 21.26 1.35
CA GLY A 162 -9.64 21.01 1.55
C GLY A 162 -9.20 19.54 1.40
N GLY A 163 -10.10 18.66 0.97
CA GLY A 163 -9.82 17.25 0.76
C GLY A 163 -9.18 16.95 -0.59
N PHE A 164 -8.21 16.05 -0.67
CA PHE A 164 -7.57 15.68 -1.93
C PHE A 164 -8.56 15.09 -2.93
N TRP A 165 -8.56 15.61 -4.15
CA TRP A 165 -9.17 14.90 -5.27
C TRP A 165 -8.48 13.56 -5.44
N HIS A 166 -9.25 12.52 -5.68
CA HIS A 166 -8.69 11.19 -5.88
C HIS A 166 -7.74 11.17 -7.09
N LYS A 167 -8.13 11.82 -8.20
CA LYS A 167 -7.30 12.05 -9.38
C LYS A 167 -7.66 13.37 -10.04
N LYS A 168 -6.78 13.96 -10.85
CA LYS A 168 -7.13 15.15 -11.67
C LYS A 168 -8.35 14.90 -12.56
N ILE A 169 -8.51 13.68 -13.05
CA ILE A 169 -9.65 13.26 -13.89
C ILE A 169 -10.96 13.04 -13.10
N TYR A 170 -10.90 13.05 -11.76
CA TYR A 170 -12.04 12.92 -10.87
C TYR A 170 -12.17 14.20 -10.02
N PRO A 171 -12.57 15.33 -10.65
CA PRO A 171 -12.65 16.60 -9.96
C PRO A 171 -13.66 16.56 -8.81
N ASN A 172 -13.33 17.23 -7.72
CA ASN A 172 -14.13 17.38 -6.49
C ASN A 172 -14.50 16.08 -5.76
N GLN A 173 -13.84 14.97 -6.11
CA GLN A 173 -14.16 13.65 -5.59
C GLN A 173 -13.10 13.16 -4.60
N MET A 174 -13.53 12.83 -3.39
CA MET A 174 -12.74 12.04 -2.44
C MET A 174 -13.27 10.61 -2.40
N TRP A 175 -12.39 9.63 -2.58
CA TRP A 175 -12.71 8.21 -2.43
C TRP A 175 -11.95 7.67 -1.22
N LEU A 176 -12.58 6.79 -0.43
CA LEU A 176 -11.95 6.17 0.74
C LEU A 176 -10.60 5.53 0.41
N ASP A 177 -10.48 4.94 -0.78
CA ASP A 177 -9.26 4.35 -1.33
C ASP A 177 -8.08 5.32 -1.25
N GLY A 178 -8.30 6.57 -1.66
CA GLY A 178 -7.27 7.62 -1.70
C GLY A 178 -6.61 7.89 -0.36
N LEU A 179 -7.30 7.60 0.76
CA LEU A 179 -6.77 7.81 2.09
C LEU A 179 -5.63 6.84 2.37
N TYR A 180 -5.75 5.59 1.95
CA TYR A 180 -4.62 4.65 2.06
C TYR A 180 -3.50 4.98 1.08
N MET A 181 -3.85 5.51 -0.09
CA MET A 181 -2.86 5.78 -1.12
C MET A 181 -1.94 6.96 -0.76
N GLY A 182 -2.50 8.00 -0.12
CA GLY A 182 -1.77 9.22 0.24
C GLY A 182 -1.35 9.31 1.69
N GLU A 183 -2.27 9.08 2.63
CA GLU A 183 -2.09 9.57 4.01
C GLU A 183 -0.99 8.86 4.81
N PRO A 184 -0.84 7.52 4.77
CA PRO A 184 0.28 6.86 5.44
C PRO A 184 1.64 7.33 4.94
N PHE A 185 1.78 7.53 3.62
CA PHE A 185 2.99 8.08 3.04
C PHE A 185 3.23 9.52 3.50
N TYR A 186 2.20 10.36 3.49
CA TYR A 186 2.30 11.76 3.84
C TYR A 186 2.67 11.94 5.32
N ALA A 187 2.01 11.19 6.20
CA ALA A 187 2.29 11.18 7.64
C ALA A 187 3.74 10.76 7.92
N GLN A 188 4.21 9.67 7.28
CA GLN A 188 5.60 9.23 7.41
C GLN A 188 6.57 10.29 6.90
N TYR A 189 6.36 10.82 5.70
CA TYR A 189 7.24 11.81 5.09
C TYR A 189 7.41 13.03 5.98
N THR A 190 6.30 13.61 6.44
CA THR A 190 6.34 14.85 7.21
C THR A 190 7.00 14.64 8.58
N VAL A 191 6.83 13.48 9.21
CA VAL A 191 7.54 13.15 10.46
C VAL A 191 9.03 12.93 10.23
N THR A 192 9.39 12.17 9.20
CA THR A 192 10.80 11.83 8.91
C THR A 192 11.62 13.04 8.47
N PHE A 193 11.06 13.94 7.64
CA PHE A 193 11.82 15.00 6.99
C PHE A 193 11.42 16.43 7.39
N GLU A 194 10.26 16.61 8.04
CA GLU A 194 9.67 17.94 8.28
C GLU A 194 9.19 18.14 9.73
N ASN A 195 9.63 17.29 10.66
CA ASN A 195 9.25 17.34 12.08
C ASN A 195 7.72 17.34 12.31
N GLY A 196 6.96 16.63 11.48
CA GLY A 196 5.51 16.48 11.62
C GLY A 196 4.69 17.69 11.18
N LYS A 197 5.29 18.66 10.47
CA LYS A 197 4.67 19.94 10.09
C LYS A 197 3.27 19.82 9.47
N ASN A 198 3.01 18.75 8.72
CA ASN A 198 1.76 18.58 7.97
C ASN A 198 0.82 17.51 8.55
N LEU A 199 1.00 17.07 9.80
CA LEU A 199 0.12 16.08 10.44
C LEU A 199 -1.34 16.56 10.57
N ASP A 200 -1.58 17.85 10.73
CA ASP A 200 -2.94 18.41 10.74
C ASP A 200 -3.62 18.31 9.37
N ASP A 201 -2.87 18.47 8.27
CA ASP A 201 -3.40 18.31 6.91
C ASP A 201 -3.72 16.84 6.61
N VAL A 202 -2.86 15.92 7.05
CA VAL A 202 -3.16 14.47 7.02
C VAL A 202 -4.47 14.16 7.75
N ALA A 203 -4.63 14.68 8.98
CA ALA A 203 -5.85 14.47 9.75
C ALA A 203 -7.08 15.08 9.08
N LYS A 204 -6.92 16.23 8.40
CA LYS A 204 -8.00 16.89 7.65
C LYS A 204 -8.58 15.98 6.58
N GLN A 205 -7.76 15.15 5.91
CA GLN A 205 -8.25 14.22 4.88
C GLN A 205 -9.23 13.20 5.48
N PHE A 206 -8.92 12.64 6.64
CA PHE A 206 -9.81 11.73 7.36
C PHE A 206 -11.07 12.45 7.88
N GLU A 207 -10.93 13.68 8.39
CA GLU A 207 -12.03 14.51 8.88
C GLU A 207 -13.07 14.76 7.78
N GLN A 208 -12.63 15.09 6.55
CA GLN A 208 -13.53 15.33 5.42
C GLN A 208 -14.35 14.08 5.05
N ILE A 209 -13.70 12.92 4.94
CA ILE A 209 -14.39 11.66 4.69
C ILE A 209 -15.34 11.32 5.84
N GLN A 210 -14.91 11.46 7.09
CA GLN A 210 -15.75 11.15 8.24
C GLN A 210 -17.00 12.04 8.26
N LEU A 211 -16.86 13.34 7.96
CA LEU A 211 -17.96 14.30 7.95
C LEU A 211 -18.97 14.04 6.83
N HIS A 212 -18.49 13.75 5.62
CA HIS A 212 -19.35 13.74 4.44
C HIS A 212 -19.79 12.35 3.98
N ALA A 213 -18.94 11.33 4.15
CA ALA A 213 -19.21 9.99 3.62
C ALA A 213 -19.83 9.03 4.64
N THR A 214 -19.87 9.38 5.94
CA THR A 214 -20.46 8.51 6.97
C THR A 214 -21.98 8.53 6.89
N ASP A 215 -22.60 7.36 6.73
CA ASP A 215 -24.04 7.19 6.91
C ASP A 215 -24.40 7.18 8.40
N PRO A 216 -25.24 8.12 8.89
CA PRO A 216 -25.59 8.19 10.30
C PRO A 216 -26.42 6.99 10.79
N LYS A 217 -27.03 6.21 9.89
CA LYS A 217 -27.87 5.06 10.28
C LYS A 217 -27.03 3.83 10.61
N THR A 218 -26.08 3.49 9.73
CA THR A 218 -25.25 2.29 9.86
C THR A 218 -23.92 2.56 10.55
N GLY A 219 -23.38 3.77 10.40
CA GLY A 219 -22.02 4.15 10.78
C GLY A 219 -20.96 3.72 9.74
N LEU A 220 -21.38 3.13 8.61
CA LEU A 220 -20.49 2.83 7.49
C LEU A 220 -20.26 4.08 6.64
N LEU A 221 -19.16 4.07 5.88
CA LEU A 221 -18.79 5.14 4.96
C LEU A 221 -19.02 4.72 3.51
N TYR A 222 -19.65 5.60 2.72
CA TYR A 222 -19.85 5.41 1.29
C TYR A 222 -18.53 5.45 0.52
N HIS A 223 -18.40 4.64 -0.55
CA HIS A 223 -17.17 4.49 -1.34
C HIS A 223 -16.53 5.84 -1.72
N GLY A 224 -17.31 6.72 -2.34
CA GLY A 224 -16.86 8.04 -2.76
C GLY A 224 -17.86 9.14 -2.41
N TRP A 225 -17.33 10.35 -2.30
CA TRP A 225 -18.06 11.60 -2.11
C TRP A 225 -17.61 12.61 -3.16
N ASP A 226 -18.56 13.16 -3.92
CA ASP A 226 -18.36 14.28 -4.84
C ASP A 226 -18.93 15.55 -4.21
N GLU A 227 -18.07 16.46 -3.77
CA GLU A 227 -18.48 17.72 -3.15
C GLU A 227 -19.32 18.58 -4.11
N SER A 228 -19.04 18.50 -5.40
CA SER A 228 -19.79 19.23 -6.44
C SER A 228 -21.13 18.60 -6.77
N LYS A 229 -21.35 17.33 -6.41
CA LYS A 229 -22.56 16.53 -6.68
C LYS A 229 -22.88 16.40 -8.18
N ALA A 230 -21.88 16.67 -9.03
CA ALA A 230 -22.01 16.72 -10.48
C ALA A 230 -22.01 15.32 -11.09
N MET A 231 -21.32 14.36 -10.47
CA MET A 231 -21.28 12.99 -10.96
C MET A 231 -22.68 12.35 -10.95
N PRO A 232 -23.06 11.58 -12.00
CA PRO A 232 -24.35 10.89 -12.01
C PRO A 232 -24.57 9.91 -10.86
N TRP A 233 -23.52 9.20 -10.39
CA TRP A 233 -23.58 8.32 -9.22
C TRP A 233 -23.75 9.06 -7.89
N ALA A 234 -23.47 10.38 -7.86
CA ALA A 234 -23.48 11.16 -6.63
C ALA A 234 -24.91 11.58 -6.27
N ASP A 235 -25.30 11.24 -5.04
CA ASP A 235 -26.55 11.68 -4.44
C ASP A 235 -26.66 13.21 -4.46
N LYS A 236 -27.82 13.73 -4.86
CA LYS A 236 -28.00 15.18 -5.12
C LYS A 236 -28.05 16.04 -3.87
N VAL A 237 -28.22 15.43 -2.69
CA VAL A 237 -28.22 16.14 -1.41
C VAL A 237 -26.84 16.04 -0.75
N THR A 238 -26.29 14.84 -0.67
CA THR A 238 -25.09 14.52 0.11
C THR A 238 -23.81 14.48 -0.71
N GLY A 239 -23.89 14.17 -2.01
CA GLY A 239 -22.74 13.93 -2.88
C GLY A 239 -22.17 12.50 -2.79
N ASN A 240 -22.78 11.62 -1.98
CA ASN A 240 -22.26 10.28 -1.74
C ASN A 240 -22.62 9.30 -2.86
N SER A 241 -21.73 8.33 -3.08
CA SER A 241 -22.01 7.12 -3.85
C SER A 241 -23.07 6.24 -3.16
N PRO A 242 -23.76 5.34 -3.87
CA PRO A 242 -24.98 4.75 -3.32
C PRO A 242 -24.78 3.52 -2.40
N ASN A 243 -23.57 2.95 -2.33
CA ASN A 243 -23.32 1.71 -1.59
C ASN A 243 -22.05 1.73 -0.72
N PHE A 244 -22.03 0.86 0.29
CA PHE A 244 -20.88 0.60 1.16
C PHE A 244 -20.05 -0.55 0.58
N TRP A 245 -19.07 -0.20 -0.24
CA TRP A 245 -18.16 -1.17 -0.80
C TRP A 245 -17.09 -1.56 0.23
N SER A 246 -17.00 -2.85 0.54
CA SER A 246 -16.19 -3.31 1.67
C SER A 246 -14.70 -3.05 1.51
N ARG A 247 -14.14 -3.11 0.29
CA ARG A 247 -12.71 -2.79 0.11
C ARG A 247 -12.41 -1.31 0.33
N ALA A 248 -13.29 -0.40 -0.08
CA ALA A 248 -13.14 1.03 0.20
C ALA A 248 -13.08 1.30 1.72
N LEU A 249 -13.97 0.67 2.49
CA LEU A 249 -13.93 0.70 3.96
C LEU A 249 -12.64 0.08 4.52
N GLY A 250 -12.15 -0.98 3.89
CA GLY A 250 -10.90 -1.63 4.23
C GLY A 250 -9.72 -0.68 4.09
N TRP A 251 -9.63 0.05 2.97
CA TRP A 251 -8.61 1.07 2.77
C TRP A 251 -8.64 2.16 3.83
N TYR A 252 -9.82 2.68 4.14
CA TYR A 252 -9.98 3.70 5.17
C TYR A 252 -9.49 3.21 6.55
N ALA A 253 -9.88 2.00 6.94
CA ALA A 253 -9.46 1.42 8.22
C ALA A 253 -7.94 1.17 8.27
N MET A 254 -7.34 0.69 7.17
CA MET A 254 -5.90 0.52 7.04
C MET A 254 -5.14 1.84 7.08
N ALA A 255 -5.66 2.86 6.40
CA ALA A 255 -5.08 4.20 6.35
C ALA A 255 -5.01 4.81 7.75
N LEU A 256 -6.08 4.65 8.55
CA LEU A 256 -6.11 5.12 9.93
C LEU A 256 -5.02 4.47 10.79
N VAL A 257 -4.92 3.13 10.80
CA VAL A 257 -3.93 2.45 11.66
C VAL A 257 -2.49 2.68 11.19
N ASP A 258 -2.26 2.89 9.90
CA ASP A 258 -0.93 3.14 9.35
C ASP A 258 -0.50 4.60 9.53
N ALA A 259 -1.41 5.57 9.32
CA ALA A 259 -1.12 6.98 9.59
C ALA A 259 -0.86 7.21 11.09
N LEU A 260 -1.66 6.58 11.97
CA LEU A 260 -1.52 6.69 13.42
C LEU A 260 -0.16 6.24 13.98
N ASP A 261 0.64 5.45 13.23
CA ASP A 261 2.02 5.14 13.64
C ASP A 261 2.93 6.36 13.69
N TYR A 262 2.56 7.45 13.01
CA TYR A 262 3.33 8.67 12.87
C TYR A 262 2.76 9.85 13.67
N PHE A 263 1.59 9.70 14.33
CA PHE A 263 1.03 10.75 15.18
C PHE A 263 1.58 10.63 16.61
N PRO A 264 2.24 11.67 17.16
CA PRO A 264 2.59 11.72 18.57
C PRO A 264 1.35 11.53 19.46
N LYS A 265 1.50 10.89 20.62
CA LYS A 265 0.38 10.58 21.53
C LYS A 265 -0.33 11.84 22.07
N ASP A 266 0.41 12.94 22.18
CA ASP A 266 -0.04 14.25 22.63
C ASP A 266 -0.47 15.18 21.48
N HIS A 267 -0.33 14.73 20.22
CA HIS A 267 -0.80 15.51 19.07
C HIS A 267 -2.34 15.63 19.12
N PRO A 268 -2.93 16.83 19.01
CA PRO A 268 -4.37 17.04 19.19
C PRO A 268 -5.25 16.16 18.29
N LYS A 269 -4.82 15.98 17.03
CA LYS A 269 -5.53 15.15 16.04
C LYS A 269 -5.42 13.64 16.26
N GLN A 270 -4.51 13.16 17.11
CA GLN A 270 -4.36 11.71 17.35
C GLN A 270 -5.66 11.12 17.90
N LYS A 271 -6.23 11.74 18.93
CA LYS A 271 -7.45 11.25 19.58
C LYS A 271 -8.64 11.23 18.63
N GLU A 272 -8.69 12.21 17.73
CA GLU A 272 -9.71 12.33 16.70
C GLU A 272 -9.63 11.14 15.72
N LEU A 273 -8.43 10.84 15.19
CA LEU A 273 -8.21 9.69 14.30
C LEU A 273 -8.49 8.34 14.99
N VAL A 274 -8.12 8.18 16.27
CA VAL A 274 -8.48 7.01 17.06
C VAL A 274 -10.00 6.89 17.20
N GLY A 275 -10.71 8.02 17.36
CA GLY A 275 -12.18 8.07 17.36
C GLY A 275 -12.77 7.55 16.04
N TYR A 276 -12.26 8.04 14.90
CA TYR A 276 -12.69 7.59 13.57
C TYR A 276 -12.47 6.09 13.36
N LEU A 277 -11.32 5.57 13.80
CA LEU A 277 -11.02 4.14 13.79
C LEU A 277 -12.03 3.33 14.62
N ASN A 278 -12.37 3.81 15.82
CA ASN A 278 -13.36 3.15 16.67
C ASN A 278 -14.76 3.17 16.04
N ASN A 279 -15.14 4.25 15.36
CA ASN A 279 -16.44 4.37 14.67
C ASN A 279 -16.57 3.34 13.55
N VAL A 280 -15.61 3.33 12.60
CA VAL A 280 -15.66 2.39 11.47
C VAL A 280 -15.52 0.95 11.95
N ALA A 281 -14.68 0.67 12.94
CA ALA A 281 -14.53 -0.68 13.50
C ALA A 281 -15.82 -1.16 14.17
N ALA A 282 -16.51 -0.29 14.93
CA ALA A 282 -17.78 -0.63 15.55
C ALA A 282 -18.89 -0.86 14.53
N ALA A 283 -18.92 -0.08 13.44
CA ALA A 283 -19.85 -0.30 12.35
C ALA A 283 -19.60 -1.65 11.65
N LEU A 284 -18.37 -1.89 11.22
CA LEU A 284 -17.96 -3.13 10.54
C LEU A 284 -18.21 -4.39 11.40
N ALA A 285 -17.98 -4.33 12.71
CA ALA A 285 -18.23 -5.45 13.61
C ALA A 285 -19.69 -5.93 13.61
N LYS A 286 -20.66 -5.05 13.34
CA LYS A 286 -22.08 -5.42 13.24
C LYS A 286 -22.40 -6.28 12.00
N TYR A 287 -21.57 -6.16 10.96
CA TYR A 287 -21.76 -6.79 9.66
C TYR A 287 -20.80 -7.96 9.41
N GLN A 288 -20.10 -8.45 10.45
CA GLN A 288 -19.27 -9.64 10.32
C GLN A 288 -20.14 -10.89 10.22
N ASP A 289 -20.03 -11.63 9.12
CA ASP A 289 -20.77 -12.87 8.90
C ASP A 289 -20.39 -13.96 9.92
N LYS A 290 -21.22 -15.00 10.04
CA LYS A 290 -20.95 -16.18 10.88
C LYS A 290 -19.61 -16.84 10.53
N SER A 291 -19.19 -16.81 9.26
CA SER A 291 -17.88 -17.26 8.78
C SER A 291 -16.70 -16.48 9.38
N GLY A 292 -16.94 -15.26 9.85
CA GLY A 292 -15.90 -14.29 10.22
C GLY A 292 -15.58 -13.29 9.12
N LEU A 293 -16.11 -13.47 7.90
CA LEU A 293 -15.80 -12.65 6.73
C LEU A 293 -16.84 -11.53 6.54
N TRP A 294 -16.58 -10.65 5.58
CA TRP A 294 -17.50 -9.60 5.15
C TRP A 294 -17.88 -9.77 3.68
N TYR A 295 -19.08 -9.32 3.35
CA TYR A 295 -19.60 -9.33 1.99
C TYR A 295 -19.03 -8.19 1.14
N GLN A 296 -19.01 -8.32 -0.19
CA GLN A 296 -18.57 -7.28 -1.14
C GLN A 296 -19.30 -5.94 -0.93
N VAL A 297 -20.62 -5.98 -0.77
CA VAL A 297 -21.40 -4.83 -0.29
C VAL A 297 -21.78 -5.09 1.17
N THR A 298 -21.23 -4.29 2.09
CA THR A 298 -21.13 -4.60 3.52
C THR A 298 -22.49 -4.84 4.19
N ASP A 299 -23.48 -3.98 3.90
CA ASP A 299 -24.78 -3.98 4.59
C ASP A 299 -25.84 -4.86 3.91
N LYS A 300 -25.53 -5.48 2.76
CA LYS A 300 -26.46 -6.30 1.96
C LYS A 300 -26.22 -7.79 2.14
N MET A 301 -25.97 -8.22 3.38
CA MET A 301 -25.74 -9.63 3.73
C MET A 301 -26.93 -10.50 3.27
N GLY A 302 -26.64 -11.59 2.55
CA GLY A 302 -27.66 -12.51 2.05
C GLY A 302 -28.47 -12.02 0.83
N LYS A 303 -28.25 -10.79 0.34
CA LYS A 303 -28.85 -10.35 -0.94
C LYS A 303 -28.25 -11.15 -2.10
N GLU A 304 -29.08 -11.53 -3.06
CA GLU A 304 -28.68 -12.32 -4.23
C GLU A 304 -27.51 -11.67 -5.00
N GLY A 305 -26.53 -12.47 -5.38
CA GLY A 305 -25.30 -12.01 -6.06
C GLY A 305 -24.19 -11.52 -5.13
N ASN A 306 -24.50 -11.10 -3.89
CA ASN A 306 -23.46 -10.70 -2.94
C ASN A 306 -22.59 -11.90 -2.55
N TYR A 307 -21.35 -11.66 -2.19
CA TYR A 307 -20.39 -12.72 -1.86
C TYR A 307 -19.42 -12.28 -0.77
N LEU A 308 -18.93 -13.24 0.02
CA LEU A 308 -17.86 -13.00 0.97
C LEU A 308 -16.57 -12.67 0.22
N GLU A 309 -16.00 -11.52 0.51
CA GLU A 309 -14.94 -10.91 -0.29
C GLU A 309 -13.61 -10.91 0.48
N ALA A 310 -12.56 -11.40 -0.17
CA ALA A 310 -11.29 -11.71 0.49
C ALA A 310 -10.45 -10.47 0.83
N SER A 311 -10.43 -9.46 -0.04
CA SER A 311 -9.56 -8.29 0.17
C SER A 311 -10.00 -7.49 1.38
N SER A 312 -11.26 -7.06 1.40
CA SER A 312 -11.86 -6.34 2.52
C SER A 312 -11.76 -7.12 3.84
N SER A 313 -12.06 -8.42 3.83
CA SER A 313 -11.93 -9.25 5.03
C SER A 313 -10.49 -9.31 5.55
N SER A 314 -9.49 -9.32 4.66
CA SER A 314 -8.08 -9.25 5.01
C SER A 314 -7.68 -7.86 5.55
N MET A 315 -8.17 -6.78 4.93
CA MET A 315 -7.96 -5.40 5.38
C MET A 315 -8.57 -5.14 6.77
N PHE A 316 -9.79 -5.61 7.00
CA PHE A 316 -10.45 -5.50 8.30
C PHE A 316 -9.73 -6.33 9.37
N ALA A 317 -9.31 -7.55 9.05
CA ALA A 317 -8.51 -8.36 9.97
C ALA A 317 -7.20 -7.65 10.35
N TYR A 318 -6.49 -7.07 9.39
CA TYR A 318 -5.28 -6.28 9.64
C TYR A 318 -5.56 -5.06 10.51
N ALA A 319 -6.50 -4.20 10.12
CA ALA A 319 -6.80 -2.97 10.86
C ALA A 319 -7.28 -3.27 12.29
N PHE A 320 -8.11 -4.29 12.49
CA PHE A 320 -8.57 -4.69 13.81
C PHE A 320 -7.45 -5.27 14.68
N ALA A 321 -6.58 -6.10 14.09
CA ALA A 321 -5.44 -6.69 14.80
C ALA A 321 -4.44 -5.60 15.20
N LYS A 322 -4.00 -4.77 14.24
CA LYS A 322 -3.05 -3.68 14.49
C LYS A 322 -3.62 -2.65 15.47
N GLY A 323 -4.85 -2.21 15.26
CA GLY A 323 -5.52 -1.26 16.14
C GLY A 323 -5.62 -1.78 17.58
N ALA A 324 -5.88 -3.08 17.78
CA ALA A 324 -5.90 -3.68 19.11
C ALA A 324 -4.48 -3.83 19.70
N ASN A 325 -3.49 -4.24 18.90
CA ASN A 325 -2.09 -4.36 19.32
C ASN A 325 -1.48 -3.03 19.76
N LYS A 326 -1.86 -1.94 19.08
CA LYS A 326 -1.41 -0.56 19.39
C LYS A 326 -2.22 0.12 20.49
N GLY A 327 -3.31 -0.52 20.97
CA GLY A 327 -4.19 0.03 22.00
C GLY A 327 -5.17 1.10 21.50
N TYR A 328 -5.30 1.30 20.20
CA TYR A 328 -6.28 2.21 19.59
C TYR A 328 -7.70 1.62 19.60
N LEU A 329 -7.80 0.29 19.56
CA LEU A 329 -9.05 -0.46 19.64
C LEU A 329 -9.06 -1.35 20.89
N PRO A 330 -10.23 -1.57 21.52
CA PRO A 330 -10.39 -2.57 22.57
C PRO A 330 -9.96 -3.97 22.14
N SER A 331 -9.42 -4.78 23.07
CA SER A 331 -8.89 -6.12 22.80
C SER A 331 -9.88 -7.10 22.13
N LYS A 332 -11.20 -6.87 22.24
CA LYS A 332 -12.23 -7.63 21.53
C LYS A 332 -12.04 -7.62 20.01
N TYR A 333 -11.48 -6.55 19.44
CA TYR A 333 -11.25 -6.46 18.00
C TYR A 333 -10.16 -7.44 17.52
N LYS A 334 -9.19 -7.79 18.36
CA LYS A 334 -8.24 -8.87 18.06
C LYS A 334 -8.92 -10.24 17.97
N LYS A 335 -10.00 -10.47 18.71
CA LYS A 335 -10.82 -11.70 18.58
C LYS A 335 -11.58 -11.72 17.26
N LEU A 336 -12.17 -10.60 16.86
CA LEU A 336 -12.86 -10.45 15.57
C LEU A 336 -11.88 -10.64 14.39
N ALA A 337 -10.67 -10.09 14.50
CA ALA A 337 -9.60 -10.26 13.51
C ALA A 337 -9.17 -11.73 13.38
N ASN A 338 -8.98 -12.45 14.49
CA ASN A 338 -8.69 -13.89 14.45
C ASN A 338 -9.83 -14.70 13.81
N LYS A 339 -11.09 -14.37 14.13
CA LYS A 339 -12.25 -15.01 13.49
C LYS A 339 -12.26 -14.77 11.98
N ALA A 340 -11.96 -13.55 11.54
CA ALA A 340 -11.84 -13.22 10.13
C ALA A 340 -10.72 -14.01 9.44
N PHE A 341 -9.56 -14.08 10.07
CA PHE A 341 -8.41 -14.82 9.55
C PHE A 341 -8.67 -16.33 9.45
N ASP A 342 -9.38 -16.89 10.43
CA ASP A 342 -9.86 -18.27 10.37
C ASP A 342 -10.86 -18.46 9.21
N GLY A 343 -11.78 -17.51 8.98
CA GLY A 343 -12.67 -17.52 7.83
C GLY A 343 -11.91 -17.52 6.49
N LEU A 344 -10.90 -16.65 6.36
CA LEU A 344 -10.06 -16.53 5.17
C LEU A 344 -9.35 -17.85 4.87
N THR A 345 -8.68 -18.40 5.87
CA THR A 345 -7.86 -19.63 5.74
C THR A 345 -8.70 -20.89 5.57
N LYS A 346 -9.89 -20.97 6.15
CA LYS A 346 -10.76 -22.15 6.04
C LYS A 346 -11.62 -22.16 4.78
N GLN A 347 -12.01 -20.99 4.27
CA GLN A 347 -13.01 -20.90 3.20
C GLN A 347 -12.46 -20.35 1.88
N LEU A 348 -11.51 -19.42 1.93
CA LEU A 348 -11.05 -18.68 0.76
C LEU A 348 -9.62 -19.01 0.33
N ILE A 349 -8.87 -19.74 1.13
CA ILE A 349 -7.54 -20.25 0.78
C ILE A 349 -7.65 -21.67 0.22
N LYS A 350 -6.99 -21.90 -0.92
CA LYS A 350 -6.63 -23.22 -1.44
C LYS A 350 -5.14 -23.46 -1.23
N VAL A 351 -4.76 -24.67 -0.86
CA VAL A 351 -3.35 -25.06 -0.67
C VAL A 351 -3.00 -26.11 -1.71
N ASP A 352 -2.00 -25.81 -2.53
CA ASP A 352 -1.50 -26.70 -3.57
C ASP A 352 -0.49 -27.71 -3.00
N ALA A 353 -0.23 -28.79 -3.73
CA ALA A 353 0.63 -29.90 -3.28
C ALA A 353 2.08 -29.45 -2.98
N ASP A 354 2.56 -28.40 -3.67
CA ASP A 354 3.89 -27.83 -3.50
C ASP A 354 3.98 -26.80 -2.35
N GLY A 355 2.90 -26.64 -1.58
CA GLY A 355 2.80 -25.72 -0.45
C GLY A 355 2.43 -24.29 -0.83
N THR A 356 2.30 -23.96 -2.11
CA THR A 356 1.77 -22.66 -2.53
C THR A 356 0.30 -22.50 -2.16
N ILE A 357 -0.13 -21.25 -1.97
CA ILE A 357 -1.50 -20.95 -1.56
C ILE A 357 -2.19 -19.97 -2.52
N THR A 358 -3.48 -20.16 -2.72
CA THR A 358 -4.31 -19.29 -3.54
C THR A 358 -5.42 -18.70 -2.70
N LEU A 359 -5.40 -17.38 -2.53
CA LEU A 359 -6.49 -16.61 -1.94
C LEU A 359 -7.50 -16.26 -3.03
N THR A 360 -8.70 -16.79 -2.88
CA THR A 360 -9.78 -16.69 -3.87
C THR A 360 -10.76 -15.58 -3.51
N GLN A 361 -11.72 -15.30 -4.40
CA GLN A 361 -12.88 -14.42 -4.12
C GLN A 361 -12.50 -12.98 -3.77
N ALA A 362 -11.38 -12.48 -4.30
CA ALA A 362 -11.05 -11.07 -4.24
C ALA A 362 -11.67 -10.33 -5.43
N CYS A 363 -12.34 -9.19 -5.17
CA CYS A 363 -12.81 -8.31 -6.23
C CYS A 363 -11.61 -7.76 -7.02
N GLN A 364 -11.57 -7.87 -8.35
CA GLN A 364 -10.42 -7.47 -9.16
C GLN A 364 -10.25 -5.96 -9.21
N VAL A 365 -11.34 -5.22 -9.45
CA VAL A 365 -11.36 -3.76 -9.53
C VAL A 365 -12.78 -3.29 -9.27
N ALA A 366 -12.94 -2.13 -8.65
CA ALA A 366 -14.19 -1.39 -8.67
C ALA A 366 -13.86 0.11 -8.60
N GLY A 367 -14.78 0.96 -9.04
CA GLY A 367 -14.63 2.41 -9.05
C GLY A 367 -15.96 3.12 -9.27
N LEU A 368 -15.88 4.42 -9.54
CA LEU A 368 -17.04 5.27 -9.80
C LEU A 368 -16.80 6.12 -11.05
N GLY A 369 -17.84 6.39 -11.83
CA GLY A 369 -17.77 7.15 -13.07
C GLY A 369 -16.90 6.49 -14.15
N GLY A 370 -16.21 7.28 -14.97
CA GLY A 370 -15.36 6.80 -16.06
C GLY A 370 -16.13 6.33 -17.29
N ASP A 371 -15.43 5.62 -18.19
CA ASP A 371 -15.97 5.02 -19.41
C ASP A 371 -15.39 3.59 -19.57
N PRO A 372 -16.22 2.52 -19.60
CA PRO A 372 -17.68 2.54 -19.43
C PRO A 372 -18.09 3.11 -18.06
N TYR A 373 -19.29 3.72 -18.02
CA TYR A 373 -19.75 4.42 -16.82
C TYR A 373 -20.04 3.46 -15.68
N ARG A 374 -19.39 3.68 -14.53
CA ARG A 374 -19.58 2.91 -13.29
C ARG A 374 -20.48 3.70 -12.35
N ASP A 375 -21.73 3.27 -12.22
CA ASP A 375 -22.77 3.99 -11.47
C ASP A 375 -22.71 3.79 -9.94
N GLY A 376 -21.86 2.86 -9.46
CA GLY A 376 -21.76 2.53 -8.04
C GLY A 376 -22.97 1.75 -7.51
N SER A 377 -23.87 1.28 -8.37
CA SER A 377 -25.03 0.46 -7.99
C SER A 377 -24.59 -0.83 -7.29
N TYR A 378 -25.55 -1.47 -6.63
CA TYR A 378 -25.31 -2.77 -6.02
C TYR A 378 -24.91 -3.78 -7.10
N GLU A 379 -25.64 -3.77 -8.22
CA GLU A 379 -25.48 -4.62 -9.38
C GLU A 379 -24.10 -4.42 -10.02
N TYR A 380 -23.62 -3.18 -10.09
CA TYR A 380 -22.23 -2.89 -10.49
C TYR A 380 -21.23 -3.59 -9.56
N TYR A 381 -21.30 -3.37 -8.25
CA TYR A 381 -20.30 -3.92 -7.32
C TYR A 381 -20.28 -5.45 -7.24
N VAL A 382 -21.44 -6.11 -7.28
CA VAL A 382 -21.49 -7.58 -7.14
C VAL A 382 -21.11 -8.33 -8.41
N ASN A 383 -21.20 -7.68 -9.57
CA ASN A 383 -20.84 -8.26 -10.86
C ASN A 383 -19.40 -7.98 -11.30
N GLU A 384 -18.64 -7.16 -10.55
CA GLU A 384 -17.22 -6.98 -10.81
C GLU A 384 -16.47 -8.31 -10.74
N ARG A 385 -15.49 -8.47 -11.65
CA ARG A 385 -14.75 -9.72 -11.79
C ARG A 385 -14.02 -10.07 -10.50
N LYS A 386 -13.96 -11.36 -10.19
CA LYS A 386 -13.14 -11.89 -9.09
C LYS A 386 -11.80 -12.39 -9.64
N LYS A 387 -10.72 -12.10 -8.93
CA LYS A 387 -9.36 -12.50 -9.29
C LYS A 387 -8.71 -13.26 -8.13
N ASP A 388 -8.22 -14.46 -8.42
CA ASP A 388 -7.41 -15.22 -7.47
C ASP A 388 -6.05 -14.56 -7.29
N ASN A 389 -5.56 -14.53 -6.05
CA ASN A 389 -4.33 -13.83 -5.65
C ASN A 389 -4.27 -12.37 -6.11
N ASP A 390 -5.42 -11.68 -6.16
CA ASP A 390 -5.40 -10.24 -6.38
C ASP A 390 -4.51 -9.58 -5.31
N PRO A 391 -3.53 -8.73 -5.72
CA PRO A 391 -2.62 -8.05 -4.79
C PRO A 391 -3.33 -7.29 -3.67
N LYS A 392 -4.52 -6.73 -3.98
CA LYS A 392 -5.36 -5.98 -3.04
C LYS A 392 -5.92 -6.88 -1.94
N ALA A 393 -5.87 -8.20 -2.10
CA ALA A 393 -6.15 -9.16 -1.04
C ALA A 393 -4.88 -9.74 -0.41
N THR A 394 -3.87 -10.10 -1.21
CA THR A 394 -2.69 -10.81 -0.71
C THR A 394 -1.77 -9.94 0.14
N GLY A 395 -1.62 -8.65 -0.18
CA GLY A 395 -0.88 -7.69 0.65
C GLY A 395 -1.51 -7.54 2.06
N PRO A 396 -2.80 -7.18 2.16
CA PRO A 396 -3.50 -7.11 3.44
C PRO A 396 -3.55 -8.45 4.18
N PHE A 397 -3.60 -9.59 3.46
CA PHE A 397 -3.54 -10.91 4.08
C PHE A 397 -2.20 -11.14 4.80
N ILE A 398 -1.08 -10.79 4.17
CA ILE A 398 0.26 -10.87 4.80
C ILE A 398 0.31 -9.97 6.04
N LEU A 399 -0.14 -8.72 5.92
CA LEU A 399 -0.18 -7.77 7.04
C LEU A 399 -1.05 -8.25 8.20
N ALA A 400 -2.24 -8.78 7.91
CA ALA A 400 -3.12 -9.36 8.93
C ALA A 400 -2.49 -10.57 9.61
N ALA A 401 -1.87 -11.47 8.84
CA ALA A 401 -1.17 -12.64 9.36
C ALA A 401 -0.02 -12.23 10.29
N LEU A 402 0.75 -11.19 9.94
CA LEU A 402 1.82 -10.65 10.78
C LEU A 402 1.29 -10.13 12.12
N GLU A 403 0.28 -9.27 12.11
CA GLU A 403 -0.31 -8.68 13.34
C GLU A 403 -0.98 -9.72 14.26
N LEU A 404 -1.39 -10.85 13.68
CA LEU A 404 -1.98 -11.98 14.40
C LEU A 404 -0.95 -13.07 14.75
N ASN A 405 0.29 -12.96 14.27
CA ASN A 405 1.34 -13.97 14.39
C ASN A 405 0.91 -15.35 13.83
N ARG A 406 0.35 -15.37 12.61
CA ARG A 406 -0.27 -16.54 11.97
C ARG A 406 0.43 -16.98 10.69
#